data_AF-A0A944C4I7-F1
#
_entry.id   AF-A0A944C4I7-F1
#
_cell.length_a   1.000
_cell.length_b   1.000
_cell.length_c   1.000
_cell.angle_alpha   90.00
_cell.angle_beta   90.00
_cell.angle_gamma   90.00
#
_symmetry.space_group_name_H-M   'P 1'
#
loop_
_entity.id
_entity.type
_entity.pdbx_description
1 polymer ?
#
loop_
_entity_poly.entity_id
_entity_poly.type
_entity_poly.pdbx_seq_one_letter_code
_entity_poly.pdbx_strand_id
1 'polypeptide(L)'
;MEIMDTTLRDGEQTNGVSFVPHEKLQIAKMLLREVCVDRIEVASARVSEGERRAVTDICAWAARHDCLERVEVLGFVDHHVSLDWIHSCGGKVINLLCKGSQRHCMLQLHKTPEEHIKDICDEIAYADSLGIAVNVYLEDWSNGMKDNRDYVFQLVDALSTRTSVRRFMLPDTLGVLDPLSAVRHLHHMRKRYPNLHFDFHAHNDYDLAIANVSAAVLCGCKGIHTAVNGLGERAGNAPLASVQAILHDHFHLETRIKENMLFQVSRLVESYSGVAVPANKPIVGESVFTQVAGVHADGDNKSNLYCNALLPERFGRVREYALGKNSGKANILKNLEAFGLELTPEQTKKVTSRIIELGDKKEMVTQDDLPYIVSDVLKHDAPQDRVRLINYLVTTAHGLKPTAQLKIEFEGKEYEAQAVGDGQYDAFMRGIRDIFKHRLGRKFPMLTGYYVTIPPGGRTDAFVQAVITWEWEGKTIRTRGLDADQTDAAIKATMKMLNMIY
;
A
#
# COMPACT_ATOMS: atom_id res chain seq x y z
N MET A 1 -18.82 -5.92 -17.07
CA MET A 1 -17.96 -7.08 -16.71
C MET A 1 -18.25 -7.43 -15.26
N GLU A 2 -18.44 -8.70 -14.89
CA GLU A 2 -18.58 -9.10 -13.48
C GLU A 2 -17.20 -9.22 -12.81
N ILE A 3 -17.07 -8.73 -11.58
CA ILE A 3 -15.88 -8.87 -10.75
C ILE A 3 -16.20 -9.70 -9.52
N MET A 4 -15.47 -10.80 -9.35
CA MET A 4 -15.47 -11.57 -8.13
C MET A 4 -14.20 -11.25 -7.35
N ASP A 5 -14.34 -10.79 -6.11
CA ASP A 5 -13.20 -10.62 -5.21
C ASP A 5 -13.02 -11.86 -4.33
N THR A 6 -11.81 -12.42 -4.32
CA THR A 6 -11.45 -13.64 -3.59
C THR A 6 -10.53 -13.35 -2.39
N THR A 7 -10.39 -12.09 -1.96
CA THR A 7 -9.50 -11.73 -0.84
C THR A 7 -9.79 -12.51 0.44
N LEU A 8 -11.06 -12.81 0.70
CA LEU A 8 -11.50 -13.47 1.93
C LEU A 8 -11.34 -14.99 1.93
N ARG A 9 -11.09 -15.62 0.77
CA ARG A 9 -10.82 -17.05 0.63
C ARG A 9 -9.40 -17.27 0.15
N ASP A 10 -9.14 -16.94 -1.11
CA ASP A 10 -7.86 -17.19 -1.76
C ASP A 10 -6.79 -16.24 -1.23
N GLY A 11 -7.15 -14.97 -1.01
CA GLY A 11 -6.24 -13.99 -0.41
C GLY A 11 -5.80 -14.35 1.00
N GLU A 12 -6.62 -15.08 1.76
CA GLU A 12 -6.25 -15.59 3.08
C GLU A 12 -5.26 -16.78 2.99
N GLN A 13 -5.16 -17.46 1.85
CA GLN A 13 -4.16 -18.51 1.63
C GLN A 13 -2.74 -17.93 1.41
N THR A 14 -2.57 -16.61 1.45
CA THR A 14 -1.25 -15.98 1.55
C THR A 14 -0.56 -16.40 2.86
N ASN A 15 0.69 -16.83 2.76
CA ASN A 15 1.44 -17.29 3.92
C ASN A 15 1.53 -16.19 5.01
N GLY A 16 1.10 -16.54 6.22
CA GLY A 16 1.08 -15.62 7.38
C GLY A 16 -0.17 -14.75 7.49
N VAL A 17 -1.12 -14.85 6.57
CA VAL A 17 -2.40 -14.16 6.64
C VAL A 17 -3.45 -15.05 7.30
N SER A 18 -4.19 -14.50 8.25
CA SER A 18 -5.39 -15.13 8.80
C SER A 18 -6.31 -14.05 9.34
N PHE A 19 -7.51 -13.96 8.80
CA PHE A 19 -8.50 -12.96 9.20
C PHE A 19 -9.41 -13.54 10.28
N VAL A 20 -9.61 -12.79 11.35
CA VAL A 20 -10.61 -13.20 12.35
C VAL A 20 -12.03 -12.84 11.86
N PRO A 21 -13.10 -13.48 12.39
CA PRO A 21 -14.45 -13.35 11.82
C PRO A 21 -14.96 -11.91 11.66
N HIS A 22 -14.62 -11.03 12.59
CA HIS A 22 -15.04 -9.64 12.53
C HIS A 22 -14.31 -8.85 11.42
N GLU A 23 -13.03 -9.14 11.17
CA GLU A 23 -12.25 -8.54 10.07
C GLU A 23 -12.81 -8.98 8.73
N LYS A 24 -13.11 -10.28 8.57
CA LYS A 24 -13.75 -10.82 7.37
C LYS A 24 -15.08 -10.13 7.08
N LEU A 25 -15.92 -9.94 8.10
CA LEU A 25 -17.18 -9.22 7.96
C LEU A 25 -16.99 -7.76 7.55
N GLN A 26 -15.98 -7.06 8.08
CA GLN A 26 -15.70 -5.67 7.69
C GLN A 26 -15.20 -5.57 6.25
N ILE A 27 -14.28 -6.45 5.83
CA ILE A 27 -13.82 -6.52 4.44
C ILE A 27 -14.99 -6.84 3.51
N ALA A 28 -15.85 -7.83 3.84
CA ALA A 28 -17.01 -8.19 3.04
C ALA A 28 -17.98 -7.00 2.86
N LYS A 29 -18.25 -6.24 3.93
CA LYS A 29 -19.05 -5.01 3.89
C LYS A 29 -18.43 -3.97 2.96
N MET A 30 -17.13 -3.70 3.13
CA MET A 30 -16.38 -2.74 2.31
C MET A 30 -16.45 -3.13 0.83
N LEU A 31 -16.18 -4.39 0.51
CA LEU A 31 -16.21 -4.92 -0.86
C LEU A 31 -17.60 -4.82 -1.49
N LEU A 32 -18.66 -5.23 -0.79
CA LEU A 32 -20.01 -5.31 -1.36
C LEU A 32 -20.74 -3.96 -1.45
N ARG A 33 -20.49 -3.02 -0.52
CA ARG A 33 -21.25 -1.76 -0.39
C ARG A 33 -20.48 -0.52 -0.79
N GLU A 34 -19.20 -0.46 -0.44
CA GLU A 34 -18.41 0.74 -0.69
C GLU A 34 -17.66 0.61 -2.01
N VAL A 35 -16.86 -0.44 -2.16
CA VAL A 35 -16.15 -0.76 -3.41
C VAL A 35 -17.10 -1.25 -4.48
N CYS A 36 -18.19 -1.94 -4.09
CA CYS A 36 -19.23 -2.45 -4.97
C CYS A 36 -18.77 -3.54 -5.98
N VAL A 37 -17.90 -4.47 -5.57
CA VAL A 37 -17.58 -5.66 -6.40
C VAL A 37 -18.82 -6.52 -6.64
N ASP A 38 -18.94 -7.21 -7.77
CA ASP A 38 -20.16 -7.95 -8.11
C ASP A 38 -20.43 -9.11 -7.14
N ARG A 39 -19.39 -9.87 -6.79
CA ARG A 39 -19.47 -11.07 -5.96
C ARG A 39 -18.23 -11.16 -5.06
N ILE A 40 -18.35 -11.84 -3.93
CA ILE A 40 -17.22 -12.14 -3.03
C ILE A 40 -17.16 -13.64 -2.74
N GLU A 41 -15.96 -14.20 -2.77
CA GLU A 41 -15.71 -15.56 -2.28
C GLU A 41 -15.09 -15.49 -0.88
N VAL A 42 -15.78 -16.04 0.11
CA VAL A 42 -15.53 -15.66 1.52
C VAL A 42 -14.82 -16.70 2.38
N ALA A 43 -14.85 -17.96 1.96
CA ALA A 43 -14.23 -19.07 2.67
C ALA A 43 -14.19 -20.32 1.79
N SER A 44 -13.38 -21.30 2.23
CA SER A 44 -13.55 -22.70 1.84
C SER A 44 -14.39 -23.42 2.88
N ALA A 45 -15.30 -24.28 2.45
CA ALA A 45 -16.10 -25.08 3.35
C ALA A 45 -15.19 -25.98 4.22
N ARG A 46 -15.64 -26.27 5.44
CA ARG A 46 -15.02 -27.24 6.37
C ARG A 46 -13.60 -26.88 6.88
N VAL A 47 -13.17 -25.63 6.78
CA VAL A 47 -11.84 -25.20 7.25
C VAL A 47 -11.74 -25.16 8.78
N SER A 48 -12.59 -24.38 9.45
CA SER A 48 -12.58 -24.24 10.91
C SER A 48 -13.91 -23.73 11.46
N GLU A 49 -14.09 -23.79 12.78
CA GLU A 49 -15.24 -23.18 13.46
C GLU A 49 -15.23 -21.64 13.39
N GLY A 50 -14.04 -21.03 13.36
CA GLY A 50 -13.87 -19.60 13.13
C GLY A 50 -14.39 -19.20 11.73
N GLU A 51 -14.02 -19.97 10.71
CA GLU A 51 -14.51 -19.79 9.34
C GLU A 51 -16.01 -19.97 9.24
N ARG A 52 -16.56 -21.01 9.89
CA ARG A 52 -18.00 -21.23 9.93
C ARG A 52 -18.75 -20.03 10.52
N ARG A 53 -18.22 -19.46 11.60
CA ARG A 53 -18.78 -18.25 12.21
C ARG A 53 -18.69 -17.04 11.28
N ALA A 54 -17.54 -16.82 10.64
CA ALA A 54 -17.34 -15.73 9.70
C ALA A 54 -18.34 -15.78 8.53
N VAL A 55 -18.49 -16.96 7.90
CA VAL A 55 -19.47 -17.16 6.81
C VAL A 55 -20.90 -16.94 7.30
N THR A 56 -21.25 -17.49 8.47
CA THR A 56 -22.59 -17.29 9.06
C THR A 56 -22.89 -15.80 9.27
N ASP A 57 -21.95 -15.04 9.85
CA ASP A 57 -22.10 -13.61 10.10
C ASP A 57 -22.20 -12.80 8.81
N ILE A 58 -21.39 -13.14 7.79
CA ILE A 58 -21.42 -12.50 6.48
C ILE A 58 -22.75 -12.79 5.76
N CYS A 59 -23.19 -14.05 5.70
CA CYS A 59 -24.46 -14.44 5.09
C CYS A 59 -25.65 -13.78 5.80
N ALA A 60 -25.68 -13.78 7.13
CA ALA A 60 -26.74 -13.14 7.90
C ALA A 60 -26.78 -11.62 7.64
N TRP A 61 -25.62 -10.96 7.57
CA TRP A 61 -25.56 -9.55 7.23
C TRP A 61 -25.98 -9.29 5.77
N ALA A 62 -25.51 -10.09 4.81
CA ALA A 62 -25.80 -9.95 3.40
C ALA A 62 -27.29 -10.17 3.08
N ALA A 63 -27.94 -11.10 3.78
CA ALA A 63 -29.38 -11.32 3.68
C ALA A 63 -30.20 -10.09 4.09
N ARG A 64 -29.76 -9.34 5.12
CA ARG A 64 -30.42 -8.09 5.54
C ARG A 64 -30.19 -6.90 4.60
N HIS A 65 -29.30 -7.05 3.62
CA HIS A 65 -28.91 -5.98 2.68
C HIS A 65 -29.10 -6.41 1.21
N ASP A 66 -29.92 -7.44 0.96
CA ASP A 66 -30.27 -7.94 -0.37
C ASP A 66 -29.06 -8.30 -1.25
N CYS A 67 -27.99 -8.82 -0.63
CA CYS A 67 -26.77 -9.23 -1.34
C CYS A 67 -26.33 -10.67 -1.04
N LEU A 68 -27.20 -11.52 -0.47
CA LEU A 68 -26.87 -12.90 -0.12
C LEU A 68 -26.41 -13.74 -1.34
N GLU A 69 -27.07 -13.58 -2.49
CA GLU A 69 -26.71 -14.26 -3.76
C GLU A 69 -25.33 -13.82 -4.32
N ARG A 70 -24.70 -12.80 -3.73
CA ARG A 70 -23.36 -12.31 -4.11
C ARG A 70 -22.26 -12.86 -3.20
N VAL A 71 -22.61 -13.63 -2.18
CA VAL A 71 -21.67 -14.28 -1.25
C VAL A 71 -21.52 -15.73 -1.69
N GLU A 72 -20.32 -16.08 -2.14
CA GLU A 72 -19.98 -17.40 -2.64
C GLU A 72 -19.01 -18.10 -1.69
N VAL A 73 -19.14 -19.42 -1.55
CA VAL A 73 -18.26 -20.25 -0.72
C VAL A 73 -17.67 -21.34 -1.58
N LEU A 74 -16.36 -21.55 -1.50
CA LEU A 74 -15.70 -22.67 -2.17
C LEU A 74 -16.10 -23.98 -1.48
N GLY A 75 -16.60 -24.94 -2.25
CA GLY A 75 -16.92 -26.28 -1.77
C GLY A 75 -16.30 -27.36 -2.65
N PHE A 76 -16.41 -28.61 -2.23
CA PHE A 76 -15.74 -29.74 -2.87
C PHE A 76 -16.76 -30.79 -3.32
N VAL A 77 -16.35 -31.64 -4.27
CA VAL A 77 -17.07 -32.87 -4.61
C VAL A 77 -16.80 -33.90 -3.51
N ASP A 78 -17.61 -33.90 -2.45
CA ASP A 78 -17.30 -34.55 -1.17
C ASP A 78 -18.48 -35.27 -0.49
N HIS A 79 -19.43 -35.78 -1.28
CA HIS A 79 -20.65 -36.44 -0.83
C HIS A 79 -21.50 -35.53 0.05
N HIS A 80 -21.80 -34.33 -0.46
CA HIS A 80 -22.71 -33.34 0.11
C HIS A 80 -22.21 -32.60 1.36
N VAL A 81 -21.07 -32.98 1.93
CA VAL A 81 -20.57 -32.42 3.20
C VAL A 81 -20.31 -30.92 3.08
N SER A 82 -19.74 -30.46 1.97
CA SER A 82 -19.54 -29.03 1.68
C SER A 82 -20.88 -28.30 1.51
N LEU A 83 -21.85 -28.89 0.82
CA LEU A 83 -23.17 -28.30 0.61
C LEU A 83 -23.96 -28.16 1.90
N ASP A 84 -23.99 -29.20 2.74
CA ASP A 84 -24.63 -29.16 4.05
C ASP A 84 -24.01 -28.09 4.95
N TRP A 85 -22.67 -27.95 4.91
CA TRP A 85 -21.95 -26.92 5.65
C TRP A 85 -22.35 -25.52 5.18
N ILE A 86 -22.37 -25.27 3.86
CA ILE A 86 -22.74 -23.97 3.28
C ILE A 86 -24.21 -23.65 3.61
N HIS A 87 -25.11 -24.62 3.44
CA HIS A 87 -26.52 -24.49 3.76
C HIS A 87 -26.72 -24.13 5.25
N SER A 88 -25.99 -24.78 6.16
CA SER A 88 -26.05 -24.51 7.60
C SER A 88 -25.59 -23.10 7.98
N CYS A 89 -24.73 -22.47 7.17
CA CYS A 89 -24.28 -21.08 7.36
C CYS A 89 -25.24 -20.06 6.72
N GLY A 90 -26.28 -20.52 6.01
CA GLY A 90 -27.21 -19.66 5.26
C GLY A 90 -26.71 -19.25 3.88
N GLY A 91 -25.65 -19.89 3.37
CA GLY A 91 -25.13 -19.63 2.02
C GLY A 91 -26.09 -20.06 0.91
N LYS A 92 -26.03 -19.35 -0.22
CA LYS A 92 -26.89 -19.59 -1.40
C LYS A 92 -26.13 -19.87 -2.69
N VAL A 93 -24.82 -19.74 -2.68
CA VAL A 93 -23.98 -19.97 -3.86
C VAL A 93 -22.74 -20.76 -3.45
N ILE A 94 -22.48 -21.85 -4.18
CA ILE A 94 -21.28 -22.66 -4.07
C ILE A 94 -20.41 -22.49 -5.31
N ASN A 95 -19.11 -22.31 -5.09
CA ASN A 95 -18.08 -22.48 -6.10
C ASN A 95 -17.55 -23.91 -5.95
N LEU A 96 -18.07 -24.84 -6.74
CA LEU A 96 -17.75 -26.25 -6.63
C LEU A 96 -16.41 -26.53 -7.31
N LEU A 97 -15.39 -26.89 -6.52
CA LEU A 97 -14.06 -27.20 -7.01
C LEU A 97 -14.05 -28.59 -7.65
N CYS A 98 -13.78 -28.60 -8.95
CA CYS A 98 -13.61 -29.78 -9.79
C CYS A 98 -12.20 -29.79 -10.37
N LYS A 99 -11.68 -30.97 -10.74
CA LYS A 99 -10.37 -31.07 -11.43
C LYS A 99 -10.51 -30.74 -12.92
N GLY A 100 -9.88 -29.65 -13.33
CA GLY A 100 -9.78 -29.17 -14.70
C GLY A 100 -8.71 -29.87 -15.54
N SER A 101 -7.88 -30.75 -14.95
CA SER A 101 -6.94 -31.57 -15.71
C SER A 101 -7.10 -33.07 -15.44
N GLN A 102 -6.92 -33.87 -16.49
CA GLN A 102 -7.02 -35.34 -16.41
C GLN A 102 -6.00 -35.90 -15.41
N ARG A 103 -4.82 -35.28 -15.31
CA ARG A 103 -3.76 -35.70 -14.41
C ARG A 103 -4.19 -35.60 -12.94
N HIS A 104 -4.80 -34.49 -12.52
CA HIS A 104 -5.33 -34.38 -11.16
C HIS A 104 -6.53 -35.32 -10.93
N CYS A 105 -7.41 -35.51 -11.92
CA CYS A 105 -8.49 -36.49 -11.83
C CYS A 105 -7.97 -37.92 -11.55
N MET A 106 -7.01 -38.38 -12.35
CA MET A 106 -6.53 -39.77 -12.26
C MET A 106 -5.53 -39.99 -11.13
N LEU A 107 -4.65 -39.01 -10.86
CA LEU A 107 -3.54 -39.19 -9.91
C LEU A 107 -3.84 -38.64 -8.51
N GLN A 108 -4.67 -37.61 -8.39
CA GLN A 108 -5.04 -37.04 -7.07
C GLN A 108 -6.37 -37.61 -6.58
N LEU A 109 -7.39 -37.71 -7.44
CA LEU A 109 -8.68 -38.28 -7.03
C LEU A 109 -8.74 -39.80 -7.18
N HIS A 110 -7.84 -40.41 -7.95
CA HIS A 110 -7.88 -41.82 -8.32
C HIS A 110 -9.20 -42.23 -9.00
N LYS A 111 -9.73 -41.33 -9.85
CA LYS A 111 -11.01 -41.52 -10.57
C LYS A 111 -10.81 -41.45 -12.08
N THR A 112 -11.65 -42.20 -12.79
CA THR A 112 -11.85 -42.02 -14.23
C THR A 112 -12.58 -40.70 -14.53
N PRO A 113 -12.44 -40.12 -15.74
CA PRO A 113 -13.22 -38.95 -16.14
C PRO A 113 -14.73 -39.12 -15.97
N GLU A 114 -15.25 -40.30 -16.28
CA GLU A 114 -16.68 -40.62 -16.19
C GLU A 114 -17.17 -40.64 -14.74
N GLU A 115 -16.41 -41.24 -13.83
CA GLU A 115 -16.71 -41.21 -12.39
C GLU A 115 -16.69 -39.78 -11.85
N HIS A 116 -15.67 -38.99 -12.20
CA HIS A 116 -15.58 -37.60 -11.76
C HIS A 116 -16.76 -36.75 -12.28
N ILE A 117 -17.14 -36.91 -13.55
CA ILE A 117 -18.32 -36.24 -14.13
C ILE A 117 -19.60 -36.65 -13.39
N LYS A 118 -19.75 -37.94 -13.09
CA LYS A 118 -20.92 -38.44 -12.37
C LYS A 118 -21.01 -37.82 -10.98
N ASP A 119 -19.91 -37.82 -10.24
CA ASP A 119 -19.89 -37.27 -8.88
C ASP A 119 -20.20 -35.77 -8.86
N ILE A 120 -19.70 -35.01 -9.83
CA ILE A 120 -20.04 -33.58 -9.98
C ILE A 120 -21.53 -33.41 -10.26
N CYS A 121 -22.11 -34.21 -11.17
CA CYS A 121 -23.55 -34.15 -11.47
C CYS A 121 -24.40 -34.44 -10.22
N ASP A 122 -24.00 -35.43 -9.41
CA ASP A 122 -24.71 -35.82 -8.19
C ASP A 122 -24.70 -34.68 -7.15
N GLU A 123 -23.54 -34.02 -6.95
CA GLU A 123 -23.43 -32.85 -6.08
C GLU A 123 -24.30 -31.67 -6.56
N ILE A 124 -24.31 -31.38 -7.86
CA ILE A 124 -25.13 -30.29 -8.41
C ILE A 124 -26.62 -30.58 -8.23
N ALA A 125 -27.05 -31.83 -8.46
CA ALA A 125 -28.43 -32.22 -8.24
C ALA A 125 -28.86 -32.05 -6.77
N TYR A 126 -27.95 -32.34 -5.83
CA TYR A 126 -28.21 -32.09 -4.41
C TYR A 126 -28.24 -30.59 -4.09
N ALA A 127 -27.33 -29.79 -4.65
CA ALA A 127 -27.33 -28.33 -4.50
C ALA A 127 -28.65 -27.70 -4.98
N ASP A 128 -29.17 -28.15 -6.13
CA ASP A 128 -30.46 -27.73 -6.67
C ASP A 128 -31.60 -28.04 -5.69
N SER A 129 -31.57 -29.21 -5.03
CA SER A 129 -32.58 -29.59 -4.03
C SER A 129 -32.57 -28.70 -2.77
N LEU A 130 -31.41 -28.09 -2.45
CA LEU A 130 -31.24 -27.12 -1.37
C LEU A 130 -31.52 -25.66 -1.81
N GLY A 131 -31.76 -25.43 -3.10
CA GLY A 131 -31.84 -24.10 -3.68
C GLY A 131 -30.53 -23.32 -3.58
N ILE A 132 -29.40 -24.02 -3.69
CA ILE A 132 -28.06 -23.43 -3.75
C ILE A 132 -27.61 -23.40 -5.21
N ALA A 133 -27.25 -22.22 -5.68
CA ALA A 133 -26.73 -22.04 -7.03
C ALA A 133 -25.29 -22.53 -7.15
N VAL A 134 -24.96 -23.18 -8.26
CA VAL A 134 -23.62 -23.73 -8.50
C VAL A 134 -22.88 -22.97 -9.58
N ASN A 135 -21.66 -22.54 -9.25
CA ASN A 135 -20.60 -22.25 -10.22
C ASN A 135 -19.59 -23.41 -10.19
N VAL A 136 -18.97 -23.73 -11.32
CA VAL A 136 -17.95 -24.80 -11.40
C VAL A 136 -16.57 -24.18 -11.53
N TYR A 137 -15.69 -24.51 -10.58
CA TYR A 137 -14.29 -24.10 -10.57
C TYR A 137 -13.42 -25.24 -11.11
N LEU A 138 -12.83 -25.08 -12.30
CA LEU A 138 -12.02 -26.11 -12.96
C LEU A 138 -10.55 -25.99 -12.55
N GLU A 139 -10.20 -26.39 -11.33
CA GLU A 139 -8.83 -26.31 -10.80
C GLU A 139 -7.81 -26.94 -11.76
N ASP A 140 -6.68 -26.26 -12.02
CA ASP A 140 -5.65 -26.67 -12.98
C ASP A 140 -6.13 -26.69 -14.45
N TRP A 141 -7.14 -25.87 -14.79
CA TRP A 141 -7.65 -25.72 -16.16
C TRP A 141 -6.56 -25.36 -17.18
N SER A 142 -5.60 -24.49 -16.82
CA SER A 142 -4.53 -24.10 -17.74
C SER A 142 -3.69 -25.29 -18.22
N ASN A 143 -3.25 -26.18 -17.32
CA ASN A 143 -2.57 -27.41 -17.71
C ASN A 143 -3.52 -28.42 -18.35
N GLY A 144 -4.79 -28.47 -17.94
CA GLY A 144 -5.82 -29.24 -18.64
C GLY A 144 -5.89 -28.89 -20.13
N MET A 145 -5.98 -27.60 -20.46
CA MET A 145 -6.02 -27.13 -21.85
C MET A 145 -4.72 -27.34 -22.62
N LYS A 146 -3.58 -27.33 -21.93
CA LYS A 146 -2.24 -27.51 -22.50
C LYS A 146 -1.96 -28.99 -22.80
N ASP A 147 -2.21 -29.85 -21.84
CA ASP A 147 -1.78 -31.26 -21.87
C ASP A 147 -2.86 -32.18 -22.44
N ASN A 148 -4.13 -31.97 -22.10
CA ASN A 148 -5.25 -32.74 -22.65
C ASN A 148 -6.57 -31.94 -22.65
N ARG A 149 -6.75 -31.11 -23.68
CA ARG A 149 -7.96 -30.29 -23.85
C ARG A 149 -9.24 -31.11 -24.02
N ASP A 150 -9.15 -32.33 -24.55
CA ASP A 150 -10.34 -33.16 -24.80
C ASP A 150 -11.00 -33.59 -23.49
N TYR A 151 -10.22 -33.79 -22.41
CA TYR A 151 -10.75 -33.98 -21.07
C TYR A 151 -11.57 -32.77 -20.60
N VAL A 152 -11.04 -31.55 -20.78
CA VAL A 152 -11.75 -30.31 -20.41
C VAL A 152 -13.05 -30.19 -21.19
N PHE A 153 -13.01 -30.51 -22.49
CA PHE A 153 -14.21 -30.47 -23.33
C PHE A 153 -15.24 -31.51 -22.91
N GLN A 154 -14.84 -32.75 -22.67
CA GLN A 154 -15.72 -33.81 -22.18
C GLN A 154 -16.44 -33.40 -20.88
N LEU A 155 -15.70 -32.80 -19.94
CA LEU A 155 -16.24 -32.32 -18.68
C LEU A 155 -17.27 -31.19 -18.90
N VAL A 156 -16.92 -30.17 -19.69
CA VAL A 156 -17.82 -29.03 -19.94
C VAL A 156 -19.03 -29.42 -20.79
N ASP A 157 -18.88 -30.31 -21.78
CA ASP A 157 -19.99 -30.85 -22.57
C ASP A 157 -21.00 -31.57 -21.66
N ALA A 158 -20.53 -32.41 -20.74
CA ALA A 158 -21.38 -33.13 -19.80
C ALA A 158 -22.10 -32.17 -18.84
N LEU A 159 -21.38 -31.24 -18.22
CA LEU A 159 -21.96 -30.34 -17.23
C LEU A 159 -22.92 -29.33 -17.86
N SER A 160 -22.56 -28.74 -19.00
CA SER A 160 -23.40 -27.74 -19.68
C SER A 160 -24.75 -28.28 -20.18
N THR A 161 -24.87 -29.59 -20.40
CA THR A 161 -26.09 -30.22 -20.91
C THR A 161 -26.93 -30.88 -19.83
N ARG A 162 -26.33 -31.28 -18.71
CA ARG A 162 -26.98 -32.11 -17.68
C ARG A 162 -27.31 -31.37 -16.39
N THR A 163 -26.83 -30.13 -16.22
CA THR A 163 -26.83 -29.47 -14.91
C THR A 163 -27.24 -27.99 -15.00
N SER A 164 -27.50 -27.39 -13.84
CA SER A 164 -27.94 -25.99 -13.66
C SER A 164 -26.79 -24.98 -13.52
N VAL A 165 -25.56 -25.36 -13.87
CA VAL A 165 -24.34 -24.55 -13.63
C VAL A 165 -24.48 -23.15 -14.22
N ARG A 166 -24.29 -22.14 -13.36
CA ARG A 166 -24.40 -20.73 -13.75
C ARG A 166 -23.14 -20.23 -14.46
N ARG A 167 -21.96 -20.63 -13.97
CA ARG A 167 -20.66 -20.15 -14.46
C ARG A 167 -19.61 -21.26 -14.46
N PHE A 168 -18.75 -21.22 -15.45
CA PHE A 168 -17.54 -22.04 -15.54
C PHE A 168 -16.32 -21.15 -15.31
N MET A 169 -15.63 -21.36 -14.19
CA MET A 169 -14.44 -20.59 -13.82
C MET A 169 -13.21 -21.32 -14.36
N LEU A 170 -12.37 -20.57 -15.07
CA LEU A 170 -11.20 -21.05 -15.80
C LEU A 170 -9.92 -20.53 -15.11
N PRO A 171 -9.42 -21.24 -14.08
CA PRO A 171 -8.23 -20.81 -13.36
C PRO A 171 -6.94 -21.16 -14.09
N ASP A 172 -6.03 -20.20 -14.16
CA ASP A 172 -4.61 -20.46 -14.37
C ASP A 172 -3.95 -20.69 -13.00
N THR A 173 -4.24 -21.84 -12.40
CA THR A 173 -3.92 -22.19 -11.00
C THR A 173 -2.46 -22.00 -10.63
N LEU A 174 -1.55 -22.24 -11.59
CA LEU A 174 -0.09 -22.12 -11.39
C LEU A 174 0.50 -20.89 -12.09
N GLY A 175 -0.34 -20.00 -12.63
CA GLY A 175 0.10 -18.80 -13.35
C GLY A 175 0.97 -19.09 -14.58
N VAL A 176 0.82 -20.26 -15.21
CA VAL A 176 1.74 -20.79 -16.23
C VAL A 176 1.47 -20.27 -17.64
N LEU A 177 0.35 -19.60 -17.87
CA LEU A 177 0.00 -19.11 -19.20
C LEU A 177 0.78 -17.84 -19.53
N ASP A 178 1.35 -17.79 -20.72
CA ASP A 178 1.66 -16.52 -21.37
C ASP A 178 0.41 -15.95 -22.06
N PRO A 179 0.35 -14.64 -22.37
CA PRO A 179 -0.84 -14.01 -22.94
C PRO A 179 -1.30 -14.62 -24.27
N LEU A 180 -0.39 -15.11 -25.12
CA LEU A 180 -0.76 -15.72 -26.40
C LEU A 180 -1.37 -17.11 -26.20
N SER A 181 -0.84 -17.88 -25.25
CA SER A 181 -1.45 -19.15 -24.84
C SER A 181 -2.80 -18.95 -24.16
N ALA A 182 -2.93 -17.93 -23.31
CA ALA A 182 -4.20 -17.54 -22.69
C ALA A 182 -5.26 -17.22 -23.77
N VAL A 183 -4.95 -16.34 -24.73
CA VAL A 183 -5.85 -16.05 -25.86
C VAL A 183 -6.25 -17.33 -26.60
N ARG A 184 -5.29 -18.20 -26.90
CA ARG A 184 -5.55 -19.44 -27.65
C ARG A 184 -6.51 -20.37 -26.91
N HIS A 185 -6.28 -20.62 -25.63
CA HIS A 185 -7.11 -21.55 -24.85
C HIS A 185 -8.50 -20.96 -24.56
N LEU A 186 -8.58 -19.68 -24.20
CA LEU A 186 -9.85 -19.01 -23.96
C LEU A 186 -10.68 -18.89 -25.25
N HIS A 187 -10.06 -18.62 -26.39
CA HIS A 187 -10.74 -18.63 -27.69
C HIS A 187 -11.32 -20.02 -28.01
N HIS A 188 -10.60 -21.11 -27.73
CA HIS A 188 -11.13 -22.46 -27.91
C HIS A 188 -12.39 -22.71 -27.06
N MET A 189 -12.37 -22.29 -25.79
CA MET A 189 -13.54 -22.41 -24.89
C MET A 189 -14.71 -21.58 -25.42
N ARG A 190 -14.48 -20.31 -25.75
CA ARG A 190 -15.52 -19.37 -26.21
C ARG A 190 -16.11 -19.74 -27.56
N LYS A 191 -15.29 -20.24 -28.49
CA LYS A 191 -15.74 -20.70 -29.81
C LYS A 191 -16.61 -21.96 -29.70
N ARG A 192 -16.23 -22.91 -28.86
CA ARG A 192 -17.01 -24.16 -28.68
C ARG A 192 -18.30 -23.92 -27.89
N TYR A 193 -18.25 -23.04 -26.88
CA TYR A 193 -19.33 -22.80 -25.94
C TYR A 193 -19.79 -21.32 -25.93
N PRO A 194 -20.34 -20.80 -27.04
CA PRO A 194 -20.63 -19.36 -27.18
C PRO A 194 -21.61 -18.83 -26.13
N ASN A 195 -22.54 -19.67 -25.66
CA ASN A 195 -23.61 -19.27 -24.74
C ASN A 195 -23.25 -19.40 -23.25
N LEU A 196 -22.18 -20.13 -22.90
CA LEU A 196 -21.79 -20.32 -21.51
C LEU A 196 -21.17 -19.04 -20.93
N HIS A 197 -21.34 -18.87 -19.62
CA HIS A 197 -20.70 -17.81 -18.84
C HIS A 197 -19.35 -18.32 -18.33
N PHE A 198 -18.27 -17.72 -18.82
CA PHE A 198 -16.92 -18.05 -18.36
C PHE A 198 -16.35 -16.92 -17.51
N ASP A 199 -15.79 -17.32 -16.37
CA ASP A 199 -14.99 -16.46 -15.52
C ASP A 199 -13.52 -16.86 -15.67
N PHE A 200 -12.61 -15.90 -15.51
CA PHE A 200 -11.18 -16.15 -15.56
C PHE A 200 -10.50 -15.80 -14.24
N HIS A 201 -9.61 -16.67 -13.77
CA HIS A 201 -8.92 -16.54 -12.50
C HIS A 201 -7.41 -16.72 -12.70
N ALA A 202 -6.67 -15.63 -12.59
CA ALA A 202 -5.25 -15.61 -12.91
C ALA A 202 -4.38 -15.53 -11.66
N HIS A 203 -3.50 -16.51 -11.48
CA HIS A 203 -2.37 -16.40 -10.56
C HIS A 203 -1.19 -15.68 -11.23
N ASN A 204 -0.30 -15.13 -10.39
CA ASN A 204 0.77 -14.21 -10.81
C ASN A 204 2.19 -14.80 -10.74
N ASP A 205 2.35 -16.13 -10.78
CA ASP A 205 3.65 -16.82 -10.62
C ASP A 205 4.76 -16.32 -11.58
N TYR A 206 4.40 -15.88 -12.80
CA TYR A 206 5.31 -15.29 -13.79
C TYR A 206 5.14 -13.77 -13.98
N ASP A 207 4.39 -13.11 -13.10
CA ASP A 207 4.01 -11.69 -13.21
C ASP A 207 3.17 -11.36 -14.47
N LEU A 208 2.42 -12.34 -14.97
CA LEU A 208 1.59 -12.23 -16.18
C LEU A 208 0.08 -12.18 -15.92
N ALA A 209 -0.36 -12.16 -14.65
CA ALA A 209 -1.79 -12.26 -14.32
C ALA A 209 -2.61 -11.15 -14.99
N ILE A 210 -2.12 -9.92 -14.97
CA ILE A 210 -2.79 -8.75 -15.56
C ILE A 210 -2.85 -8.83 -17.08
N ALA A 211 -1.78 -9.30 -17.73
CA ALA A 211 -1.77 -9.52 -19.16
C ALA A 211 -2.74 -10.65 -19.57
N ASN A 212 -2.82 -11.71 -18.77
CA ASN A 212 -3.77 -12.81 -18.99
C ASN A 212 -5.22 -12.41 -18.73
N VAL A 213 -5.49 -11.53 -17.76
CA VAL A 213 -6.81 -10.90 -17.59
C VAL A 213 -7.20 -10.13 -18.86
N SER A 214 -6.27 -9.36 -19.44
CA SER A 214 -6.52 -8.65 -20.70
C SER A 214 -6.84 -9.62 -21.84
N ALA A 215 -6.13 -10.76 -21.93
CA ALA A 215 -6.43 -11.83 -22.89
C ALA A 215 -7.82 -12.45 -22.66
N ALA A 216 -8.24 -12.67 -21.41
CA ALA A 216 -9.55 -13.18 -21.05
C ALA A 216 -10.68 -12.25 -21.47
N VAL A 217 -10.52 -10.95 -21.22
CA VAL A 217 -11.46 -9.91 -21.63
C VAL A 217 -11.58 -9.87 -23.16
N LEU A 218 -10.46 -9.86 -23.89
CA LEU A 218 -10.44 -9.90 -25.36
C LEU A 218 -11.15 -11.12 -25.94
N CYS A 219 -11.04 -12.28 -25.27
CA CYS A 219 -11.72 -13.50 -25.71
C CYS A 219 -13.21 -13.53 -25.36
N GLY A 220 -13.70 -12.58 -24.55
CA GLY A 220 -15.10 -12.47 -24.16
C GLY A 220 -15.47 -13.30 -22.93
N CYS A 221 -14.55 -13.47 -21.98
CA CYS A 221 -14.92 -13.84 -20.62
C CYS A 221 -15.84 -12.77 -20.02
N LYS A 222 -16.77 -13.19 -19.17
CA LYS A 222 -17.83 -12.32 -18.62
C LYS A 222 -17.61 -12.00 -17.14
N GLY A 223 -16.78 -12.78 -16.45
CA GLY A 223 -16.29 -12.50 -15.11
C GLY A 223 -14.78 -12.56 -14.98
N ILE A 224 -14.22 -11.73 -14.10
CA ILE A 224 -12.79 -11.76 -13.71
C ILE A 224 -12.69 -11.90 -12.20
N HIS A 225 -11.84 -12.82 -11.76
CA HIS A 225 -11.52 -12.98 -10.34
C HIS A 225 -10.32 -12.12 -9.97
N THR A 226 -10.40 -11.49 -8.80
CA THR A 226 -9.37 -10.57 -8.31
C THR A 226 -9.18 -10.74 -6.82
N ALA A 227 -8.09 -10.21 -6.30
CA ALA A 227 -7.94 -9.98 -4.87
C ALA A 227 -7.41 -8.57 -4.61
N VAL A 228 -7.89 -7.92 -3.54
CA VAL A 228 -7.29 -6.71 -2.99
C VAL A 228 -5.79 -6.96 -2.76
N ASN A 229 -4.98 -6.00 -3.21
CA ASN A 229 -3.51 -6.00 -3.16
C ASN A 229 -2.82 -7.14 -3.92
N GLY A 230 -3.59 -8.00 -4.61
CA GLY A 230 -3.07 -9.21 -5.25
C GLY A 230 -2.78 -10.33 -4.26
N LEU A 231 -3.41 -10.34 -3.09
CA LEU A 231 -3.28 -11.46 -2.15
C LEU A 231 -3.69 -12.79 -2.80
N GLY A 232 -3.06 -13.87 -2.38
CA GLY A 232 -3.28 -15.22 -2.87
C GLY A 232 -2.15 -16.17 -2.49
N GLU A 233 -2.25 -17.42 -2.91
CA GLU A 233 -1.13 -18.36 -2.80
C GLU A 233 0.10 -17.90 -3.61
N ARG A 234 1.30 -18.16 -3.07
CA ARG A 234 2.60 -17.93 -3.74
C ARG A 234 2.79 -16.46 -4.15
N ALA A 235 2.74 -16.17 -5.46
CA ALA A 235 2.85 -14.83 -6.03
C ALA A 235 1.51 -14.07 -6.08
N GLY A 236 0.43 -14.72 -5.64
CA GLY A 236 -0.88 -14.10 -5.48
C GLY A 236 -1.75 -14.10 -6.74
N ASN A 237 -2.83 -13.33 -6.66
CA ASN A 237 -3.85 -13.19 -7.69
C ASN A 237 -3.71 -11.90 -8.49
N ALA A 238 -4.47 -11.79 -9.58
CA ALA A 238 -4.69 -10.51 -10.27
C ALA A 238 -5.21 -9.43 -9.28
N PRO A 239 -4.47 -8.32 -9.09
CA PRO A 239 -4.86 -7.27 -8.15
C PRO A 239 -6.13 -6.51 -8.58
N LEU A 240 -7.11 -6.39 -7.68
CA LEU A 240 -8.40 -5.71 -7.93
C LEU A 240 -8.24 -4.32 -8.55
N ALA A 241 -7.41 -3.46 -7.96
CA ALA A 241 -7.22 -2.08 -8.42
C ALA A 241 -6.61 -2.02 -9.84
N SER A 242 -5.68 -2.92 -10.15
CA SER A 242 -5.03 -2.99 -11.47
C SER A 242 -6.00 -3.52 -12.53
N VAL A 243 -6.78 -4.55 -12.20
CA VAL A 243 -7.82 -5.08 -13.10
C VAL A 243 -8.87 -4.01 -13.40
N GLN A 244 -9.37 -3.31 -12.38
CA GLN A 244 -10.35 -2.25 -12.57
C GLN A 244 -9.82 -1.12 -13.48
N ALA A 245 -8.61 -0.63 -13.23
CA ALA A 245 -8.01 0.42 -14.04
C ALA A 245 -7.89 0.00 -15.52
N ILE A 246 -7.52 -1.26 -15.79
CA ILE A 246 -7.39 -1.76 -17.15
C ILE A 246 -8.74 -1.95 -17.84
N LEU A 247 -9.74 -2.48 -17.14
CA LEU A 247 -11.09 -2.61 -17.69
C LEU A 247 -11.69 -1.26 -18.08
N HIS A 248 -11.47 -0.23 -17.25
CA HIS A 248 -11.95 1.13 -17.53
C HIS A 248 -11.11 1.79 -18.65
N ASP A 249 -9.78 1.83 -18.53
CA ASP A 249 -8.95 2.70 -19.37
C ASP A 249 -8.62 2.09 -20.73
N HIS A 250 -8.43 0.76 -20.78
CA HIS A 250 -8.01 0.08 -22.00
C HIS A 250 -9.17 -0.60 -22.73
N PHE A 251 -10.14 -1.12 -21.99
CA PHE A 251 -11.30 -1.82 -22.57
C PHE A 251 -12.58 -1.00 -22.59
N HIS A 252 -12.61 0.15 -21.91
CA HIS A 252 -13.80 1.00 -21.79
C HIS A 252 -15.05 0.23 -21.34
N LEU A 253 -14.85 -0.75 -20.45
CA LEU A 253 -15.89 -1.59 -19.92
C LEU A 253 -16.41 -1.00 -18.61
N GLU A 254 -17.74 -0.97 -18.49
CA GLU A 254 -18.39 -0.64 -17.23
C GLU A 254 -18.32 -1.82 -16.25
N THR A 255 -17.97 -1.48 -15.01
CA THR A 255 -18.04 -2.34 -13.83
C THR A 255 -18.84 -1.60 -12.75
N ARG A 256 -19.22 -2.30 -11.67
CA ARG A 256 -19.85 -1.65 -10.52
C ARG A 256 -18.85 -1.01 -9.56
N ILE A 257 -17.55 -1.12 -9.82
CA ILE A 257 -16.51 -0.74 -8.86
C ILE A 257 -16.45 0.78 -8.69
N LYS A 258 -16.50 1.24 -7.44
CA LYS A 258 -16.20 2.63 -7.09
C LYS A 258 -14.71 2.82 -6.90
N GLU A 259 -14.06 3.36 -7.92
CA GLU A 259 -12.60 3.50 -7.98
C GLU A 259 -12.03 4.35 -6.83
N ASN A 260 -12.78 5.35 -6.36
CA ASN A 260 -12.37 6.20 -5.24
C ASN A 260 -12.26 5.45 -3.90
N MET A 261 -12.80 4.23 -3.79
CA MET A 261 -12.69 3.38 -2.60
C MET A 261 -11.52 2.40 -2.65
N LEU A 262 -10.83 2.27 -3.79
CA LEU A 262 -9.79 1.25 -4.00
C LEU A 262 -8.57 1.43 -3.07
N PHE A 263 -8.16 2.68 -2.82
CA PHE A 263 -7.06 2.94 -1.88
C PHE A 263 -7.46 2.62 -0.43
N GLN A 264 -8.69 2.96 -0.03
CA GLN A 264 -9.16 2.70 1.33
C GLN A 264 -9.29 1.19 1.62
N VAL A 265 -9.85 0.40 0.69
CA VAL A 265 -9.93 -1.06 0.87
C VAL A 265 -8.53 -1.70 0.86
N SER A 266 -7.59 -1.19 0.04
CA SER A 266 -6.18 -1.61 0.04
C SER A 266 -5.55 -1.42 1.42
N ARG A 267 -5.73 -0.24 2.04
CA ARG A 267 -5.19 0.05 3.37
C ARG A 267 -5.83 -0.78 4.48
N LEU A 268 -7.13 -1.03 4.39
CA LEU A 268 -7.85 -1.90 5.33
C LEU A 268 -7.30 -3.33 5.29
N VAL A 269 -7.19 -3.91 4.08
CA VAL A 269 -6.69 -5.27 3.88
C VAL A 269 -5.21 -5.38 4.25
N GLU A 270 -4.39 -4.39 3.97
CA GLU A 270 -2.99 -4.34 4.43
C GLU A 270 -2.90 -4.35 5.96
N SER A 271 -3.77 -3.59 6.65
CA SER A 271 -3.78 -3.54 8.11
C SER A 271 -4.21 -4.87 8.73
N TYR A 272 -5.19 -5.57 8.16
CA TYR A 272 -5.67 -6.84 8.70
C TYR A 272 -4.81 -8.03 8.28
N SER A 273 -4.26 -8.02 7.07
CA SER A 273 -3.40 -9.12 6.59
C SER A 273 -1.98 -9.04 7.14
N GLY A 274 -1.51 -7.86 7.56
CA GLY A 274 -0.12 -7.62 7.93
C GLY A 274 0.85 -7.64 6.75
N VAL A 275 0.35 -7.77 5.51
CA VAL A 275 1.16 -7.79 4.30
C VAL A 275 1.27 -6.37 3.74
N ALA A 276 2.45 -5.77 3.91
CA ALA A 276 2.73 -4.42 3.42
C ALA A 276 2.57 -4.30 1.90
N VAL A 277 1.97 -3.21 1.44
CA VAL A 277 1.85 -2.90 0.02
C VAL A 277 3.15 -2.25 -0.46
N PRO A 278 3.81 -2.77 -1.52
CA PRO A 278 4.98 -2.11 -2.09
C PRO A 278 4.68 -0.67 -2.48
N ALA A 279 5.58 0.26 -2.17
CA ALA A 279 5.38 1.69 -2.47
C ALA A 279 5.18 1.95 -3.99
N ASN A 280 5.73 1.10 -4.85
CA ASN A 280 5.57 1.17 -6.31
C ASN A 280 4.43 0.28 -6.86
N LYS A 281 3.57 -0.30 -6.01
CA LYS A 281 2.43 -1.13 -6.45
C LYS A 281 1.48 -0.29 -7.30
N PRO A 282 1.14 -0.70 -8.54
CA PRO A 282 0.24 0.08 -9.40
C PRO A 282 -1.06 0.50 -8.70
N ILE A 283 -1.49 1.74 -8.95
CA ILE A 283 -2.69 2.40 -8.41
C ILE A 283 -2.64 2.71 -6.91
N VAL A 284 -2.39 1.71 -6.07
CA VAL A 284 -2.54 1.83 -4.61
C VAL A 284 -1.24 2.08 -3.86
N GLY A 285 -0.08 1.89 -4.48
CA GLY A 285 1.23 2.09 -3.86
C GLY A 285 1.52 3.57 -3.59
N GLU A 286 2.18 3.85 -2.46
CA GLU A 286 2.45 5.21 -1.98
C GLU A 286 3.09 6.11 -3.05
N SER A 287 4.07 5.61 -3.79
CA SER A 287 4.87 6.39 -4.75
C SER A 287 4.25 6.56 -6.14
N VAL A 288 3.13 5.89 -6.46
CA VAL A 288 2.62 5.82 -7.84
C VAL A 288 2.14 7.18 -8.38
N PHE A 289 1.72 8.08 -7.50
CA PHE A 289 1.28 9.43 -7.87
C PHE A 289 2.28 10.53 -7.44
N THR A 290 3.51 10.13 -7.10
CA THR A 290 4.56 11.05 -6.64
C THR A 290 5.53 11.38 -7.78
N GLN A 291 5.65 12.67 -8.11
CA GLN A 291 6.64 13.13 -9.10
C GLN A 291 7.96 13.52 -8.43
N VAL A 292 9.04 12.84 -8.81
CA VAL A 292 10.39 13.07 -8.24
C VAL A 292 11.21 14.04 -9.08
N ALA A 293 11.14 13.95 -10.41
CA ALA A 293 11.98 14.76 -11.30
C ALA A 293 11.35 16.15 -11.54
N GLY A 294 12.09 17.22 -11.23
CA GLY A 294 11.63 18.59 -11.45
C GLY A 294 11.25 18.92 -12.90
N VAL A 295 11.82 18.21 -13.88
CA VAL A 295 11.44 18.33 -15.31
C VAL A 295 10.02 17.82 -15.59
N HIS A 296 9.55 16.79 -14.88
CA HIS A 296 8.19 16.28 -15.04
C HIS A 296 7.18 17.26 -14.41
N ALA A 297 7.50 17.81 -13.24
CA ALA A 297 6.66 18.82 -12.59
C ALA A 297 6.57 20.12 -13.41
N ASP A 298 7.66 20.55 -14.04
CA ASP A 298 7.66 21.70 -14.97
C ASP A 298 6.82 21.43 -16.23
N GLY A 299 6.93 20.24 -16.83
CA GLY A 299 6.11 19.84 -17.98
C GLY A 299 4.61 19.78 -17.66
N ASP A 300 4.26 19.31 -16.46
CA ASP A 300 2.87 19.32 -15.98
C ASP A 300 2.34 20.75 -15.78
N ASN A 301 3.13 21.63 -15.14
CA ASN A 301 2.73 23.03 -14.95
C ASN A 301 2.51 23.79 -16.27
N LYS A 302 3.22 23.42 -17.34
CA LYS A 302 3.10 24.09 -18.64
C LYS A 302 1.89 23.62 -19.41
N SER A 303 1.64 22.31 -19.48
CA SER A 303 0.57 21.75 -20.33
C SER A 303 0.16 20.32 -19.93
N ASN A 304 0.27 19.93 -18.66
CA ASN A 304 -0.08 18.58 -18.18
C ASN A 304 0.60 17.44 -18.97
N LEU A 305 1.84 17.68 -19.44
CA LEU A 305 2.53 16.80 -20.40
C LEU A 305 2.88 15.40 -19.84
N TYR A 306 2.93 15.26 -18.51
CA TYR A 306 3.22 14.00 -17.82
C TYR A 306 2.02 13.51 -17.00
N CYS A 307 0.83 14.03 -17.29
CA CYS A 307 -0.42 13.50 -16.77
C CYS A 307 -0.87 12.29 -17.60
N ASN A 308 -1.34 11.25 -16.92
CA ASN A 308 -2.04 10.12 -17.52
C ASN A 308 -3.49 10.05 -16.99
N ALA A 309 -4.29 9.12 -17.51
CA ALA A 309 -5.68 8.91 -17.06
C ALA A 309 -5.78 8.40 -15.60
N LEU A 310 -4.67 7.98 -15.00
CA LEU A 310 -4.58 7.53 -13.63
C LEU A 310 -4.36 8.74 -12.71
N LEU A 311 -5.39 9.57 -12.58
CA LEU A 311 -5.37 10.69 -11.63
C LEU A 311 -5.52 10.17 -10.19
N PRO A 312 -4.75 10.68 -9.21
CA PRO A 312 -4.87 10.22 -7.82
C PRO A 312 -6.29 10.41 -7.26
N GLU A 313 -6.98 11.50 -7.62
CA GLU A 313 -8.31 11.84 -7.15
C GLU A 313 -9.36 10.80 -7.56
N ARG A 314 -9.17 10.17 -8.73
CA ARG A 314 -10.00 9.06 -9.21
C ARG A 314 -9.98 7.87 -8.25
N PHE A 315 -8.87 7.67 -7.55
CA PHE A 315 -8.64 6.55 -6.62
C PHE A 315 -8.74 6.96 -5.15
N GLY A 316 -9.34 8.12 -4.86
CA GLY A 316 -9.52 8.62 -3.49
C GLY A 316 -8.21 9.10 -2.84
N ARG A 317 -7.25 9.53 -3.67
CA ARG A 317 -5.94 10.03 -3.23
C ARG A 317 -5.74 11.47 -3.69
N VAL A 318 -4.71 12.11 -3.15
CA VAL A 318 -4.26 13.43 -3.58
C VAL A 318 -2.90 13.32 -4.25
N ARG A 319 -2.61 14.20 -5.20
CA ARG A 319 -1.29 14.28 -5.84
C ARG A 319 -0.26 14.82 -4.85
N GLU A 320 0.89 14.16 -4.77
CA GLU A 320 2.02 14.58 -3.91
C GLU A 320 3.26 14.87 -4.76
N TYR A 321 4.04 15.85 -4.33
CA TYR A 321 5.28 16.25 -5.00
C TYR A 321 6.46 16.02 -4.07
N ALA A 322 7.40 15.16 -4.47
CA ALA A 322 8.52 14.81 -3.61
C ALA A 322 9.41 16.03 -3.29
N LEU A 323 9.90 16.07 -2.05
CA LEU A 323 10.85 17.05 -1.54
C LEU A 323 12.19 16.34 -1.24
N GLY A 324 13.27 16.77 -1.88
CA GLY A 324 14.61 16.19 -1.73
C GLY A 324 15.57 16.67 -2.82
N LYS A 325 16.69 15.96 -3.00
CA LYS A 325 17.78 16.38 -3.90
C LYS A 325 17.38 16.59 -5.37
N ASN A 326 16.34 15.88 -5.83
CA ASN A 326 15.84 15.96 -7.21
C ASN A 326 14.73 17.01 -7.38
N SER A 327 14.31 17.67 -6.30
CA SER A 327 13.20 18.62 -6.31
C SER A 327 13.63 19.93 -6.97
N GLY A 328 12.89 20.32 -8.00
CA GLY A 328 13.04 21.62 -8.65
C GLY A 328 12.20 22.70 -7.97
N LYS A 329 12.34 23.95 -8.44
CA LYS A 329 11.52 25.10 -8.03
C LYS A 329 10.02 24.81 -8.13
N ALA A 330 9.60 24.10 -9.20
CA ALA A 330 8.20 23.74 -9.44
C ALA A 330 7.62 22.83 -8.34
N ASN A 331 8.37 21.81 -7.90
CA ASN A 331 7.94 20.93 -6.81
C ASN A 331 7.70 21.71 -5.52
N ILE A 332 8.59 22.65 -5.19
CA ILE A 332 8.50 23.41 -3.95
C ILE A 332 7.33 24.37 -3.97
N LEU A 333 7.11 25.07 -5.09
CA LEU A 333 5.94 25.94 -5.23
C LEU A 333 4.63 25.15 -5.07
N LYS A 334 4.52 23.97 -5.67
CA LYS A 334 3.33 23.11 -5.53
C LYS A 334 3.08 22.64 -4.09
N ASN A 335 4.14 22.29 -3.36
CA ASN A 335 3.99 21.93 -1.96
C ASN A 335 3.65 23.15 -1.07
N LEU A 336 4.20 24.33 -1.38
CA LEU A 336 3.87 25.57 -0.66
C LEU A 336 2.42 26.01 -0.89
N GLU A 337 1.90 25.86 -2.12
CA GLU A 337 0.49 26.08 -2.47
C GLU A 337 -0.45 25.25 -1.59
N ALA A 338 -0.11 23.98 -1.32
CA ALA A 338 -0.92 23.09 -0.48
C ALA A 338 -1.04 23.60 0.99
N PHE A 339 -0.04 24.35 1.48
CA PHE A 339 -0.07 24.98 2.80
C PHE A 339 -0.54 26.45 2.77
N GLY A 340 -0.94 26.98 1.61
CA GLY A 340 -1.29 28.38 1.44
C GLY A 340 -0.13 29.35 1.71
N LEU A 341 1.11 28.90 1.50
CA LEU A 341 2.33 29.70 1.70
C LEU A 341 2.78 30.32 0.38
N GLU A 342 2.92 31.64 0.35
CA GLU A 342 3.53 32.37 -0.78
C GLU A 342 4.91 32.88 -0.40
N LEU A 343 5.92 32.54 -1.21
CA LEU A 343 7.30 32.98 -1.03
C LEU A 343 7.77 33.81 -2.22
N THR A 344 8.64 34.80 -1.98
CA THR A 344 9.28 35.53 -3.08
C THR A 344 10.22 34.61 -3.90
N PRO A 345 10.62 34.98 -5.12
CA PRO A 345 11.57 34.20 -5.90
C PRO A 345 12.90 33.95 -5.19
N GLU A 346 13.46 34.94 -4.45
CA GLU A 346 14.69 34.72 -3.68
C GLU A 346 14.47 33.75 -2.51
N GLN A 347 13.36 33.90 -1.78
CA GLN A 347 13.00 33.02 -0.67
C GLN A 347 12.80 31.58 -1.13
N THR A 348 12.08 31.39 -2.24
CA THR A 348 11.88 30.07 -2.86
C THR A 348 13.21 29.43 -3.21
N LYS A 349 14.16 30.20 -3.77
CA LYS A 349 15.51 29.71 -4.09
C LYS A 349 16.26 29.25 -2.85
N LYS A 350 16.25 30.03 -1.76
CA LYS A 350 16.90 29.65 -0.49
C LYS A 350 16.29 28.37 0.09
N VAL A 351 14.96 28.26 0.12
CA VAL A 351 14.24 27.06 0.60
C VAL A 351 14.57 25.85 -0.27
N THR A 352 14.67 26.04 -1.59
CA THR A 352 15.05 24.98 -2.53
C THR A 352 16.45 24.45 -2.25
N SER A 353 17.43 25.35 -2.09
CA SER A 353 18.80 24.95 -1.74
C SER A 353 18.87 24.20 -0.42
N ARG A 354 18.08 24.61 0.59
CA ARG A 354 18.04 23.90 1.88
C ARG A 354 17.45 22.49 1.76
N ILE A 355 16.37 22.31 1.01
CA ILE A 355 15.75 20.99 0.78
C ILE A 355 16.70 20.06 0.02
N ILE A 356 17.46 20.59 -0.95
CA ILE A 356 18.48 19.82 -1.67
C ILE A 356 19.60 19.40 -0.72
N GLU A 357 20.11 20.32 0.12
CA GLU A 357 21.15 20.02 1.11
C GLU A 357 20.73 18.92 2.09
N LEU A 358 19.48 18.96 2.58
CA LEU A 358 18.91 17.92 3.45
C LEU A 358 18.79 16.59 2.68
N GLY A 359 18.30 16.62 1.44
CA GLY A 359 18.20 15.45 0.57
C GLY A 359 19.54 14.80 0.23
N ASP A 360 20.62 15.58 0.08
CA ASP A 360 21.98 15.07 -0.16
C ASP A 360 22.53 14.29 1.04
N LYS A 361 22.05 14.57 2.25
CA LYS A 361 22.38 13.82 3.48
C LYS A 361 21.56 12.54 3.64
N LYS A 362 20.78 12.14 2.62
CA LYS A 362 19.81 11.03 2.64
C LYS A 362 18.67 11.23 3.65
N GLU A 363 18.39 12.47 4.04
CA GLU A 363 17.26 12.77 4.91
C GLU A 363 15.97 12.81 4.06
N MET A 364 14.91 12.17 4.56
CA MET A 364 13.59 12.19 3.91
C MET A 364 12.89 13.49 4.29
N VAL A 365 12.67 14.39 3.32
CA VAL A 365 11.88 15.61 3.55
C VAL A 365 10.44 15.33 3.18
N THR A 366 9.56 15.43 4.16
CA THR A 366 8.10 15.29 4.00
C THR A 366 7.43 16.65 3.81
N GLN A 367 6.18 16.65 3.36
CA GLN A 367 5.39 17.89 3.27
C GLN A 367 5.24 18.57 4.65
N ASP A 368 5.09 17.78 5.72
CA ASP A 368 4.93 18.28 7.08
C ASP A 368 6.20 18.98 7.61
N ASP A 369 7.37 18.67 7.04
CA ASP A 369 8.63 19.34 7.36
C ASP A 369 8.73 20.74 6.72
N LEU A 370 7.98 21.00 5.65
CA LEU A 370 8.13 22.19 4.83
C LEU A 370 7.91 23.49 5.61
N PRO A 371 6.88 23.65 6.46
CA PRO A 371 6.73 24.86 7.29
C PRO A 371 7.91 25.10 8.23
N TYR A 372 8.53 24.03 8.73
CA TYR A 372 9.70 24.12 9.62
C TYR A 372 10.94 24.57 8.85
N ILE A 373 11.17 24.01 7.66
CA ILE A 373 12.27 24.40 6.76
C ILE A 373 12.11 25.86 6.32
N VAL A 374 10.89 26.26 5.93
CA VAL A 374 10.58 27.65 5.55
C VAL A 374 10.85 28.59 6.72
N SER A 375 10.39 28.25 7.93
CA SER A 375 10.68 29.07 9.11
C SER A 375 12.18 29.15 9.45
N ASP A 376 12.94 28.08 9.20
CA ASP A 376 14.38 28.03 9.47
C ASP A 376 15.16 28.95 8.52
N VAL A 377 14.81 28.90 7.23
CA VAL A 377 15.47 29.65 6.15
C VAL A 377 15.11 31.15 6.17
N LEU A 378 13.84 31.50 6.40
CA LEU A 378 13.38 32.89 6.28
C LEU A 378 13.71 33.78 7.48
N LYS A 379 13.92 33.20 8.66
CA LYS A 379 14.26 33.97 9.87
C LYS A 379 15.76 34.19 10.03
N HIS A 380 16.55 33.87 9.01
CA HIS A 380 18.00 33.89 9.05
C HIS A 380 18.58 34.78 7.95
N ASP A 381 18.30 36.09 8.05
CA ASP A 381 19.07 37.15 7.39
C ASP A 381 20.04 37.79 8.39
N ALA A 382 20.90 36.99 9.04
CA ALA A 382 21.98 37.52 9.88
C ALA A 382 23.26 37.71 9.04
N PRO A 383 23.88 38.91 9.07
CA PRO A 383 25.07 39.22 8.28
C PRO A 383 26.34 38.63 8.94
N GLN A 384 26.94 37.64 8.26
CA GLN A 384 28.22 36.97 8.58
C GLN A 384 28.27 36.20 9.92
N ASP A 385 28.36 34.86 9.85
CA ASP A 385 28.64 33.99 11.00
C ASP A 385 30.03 34.29 11.58
N ARG A 386 30.08 35.15 12.61
CA ARG A 386 31.30 35.52 13.36
C ARG A 386 31.75 34.42 14.31
N VAL A 387 30.82 33.58 14.73
CA VAL A 387 31.02 32.40 15.57
C VAL A 387 30.73 31.16 14.73
N ARG A 388 31.74 30.33 14.49
CA ARG A 388 31.61 29.07 13.74
C ARG A 388 31.95 27.87 14.60
N LEU A 389 31.12 26.85 14.55
CA LEU A 389 31.42 25.56 15.16
C LEU A 389 32.22 24.74 14.13
N ILE A 390 33.49 24.45 14.43
CA ILE A 390 34.37 23.73 13.52
C ILE A 390 34.11 22.22 13.63
N ASN A 391 34.09 21.71 14.85
CA ASN A 391 33.71 20.34 15.14
C ASN A 391 33.31 20.19 16.60
N TYR A 392 32.65 19.08 16.91
CA TYR A 392 32.38 18.65 18.27
C TYR A 392 32.22 17.12 18.31
N LEU A 393 32.42 16.58 19.50
CA LEU A 393 32.11 15.21 19.89
C LEU A 393 31.28 15.30 21.17
N VAL A 394 30.07 14.76 21.18
CA VAL A 394 29.28 14.61 22.40
C VAL A 394 29.00 13.14 22.66
N THR A 395 29.41 12.66 23.83
CA THR A 395 29.34 11.24 24.18
C THR A 395 28.42 11.05 25.37
N THR A 396 27.55 10.06 25.28
CA THR A 396 26.73 9.58 26.40
C THR A 396 26.87 8.07 26.50
N ALA A 397 26.90 7.54 27.72
CA ALA A 397 26.94 6.12 27.98
C ALA A 397 26.21 5.84 29.29
N HIS A 398 25.43 4.75 29.32
CA HIS A 398 24.67 4.38 30.51
C HIS A 398 25.61 4.17 31.71
N GLY A 399 25.34 4.87 32.82
CA GLY A 399 26.16 4.84 34.04
C GLY A 399 27.38 5.77 34.03
N LEU A 400 27.64 6.50 32.95
CA LEU A 400 28.71 7.50 32.87
C LEU A 400 28.12 8.90 32.67
N LYS A 401 28.82 9.93 33.16
CA LYS A 401 28.42 11.32 32.91
C LYS A 401 28.67 11.69 31.44
N PRO A 402 27.69 12.31 30.75
CA PRO A 402 27.90 12.83 29.40
C PRO A 402 29.06 13.82 29.31
N THR A 403 29.82 13.73 28.22
CA THR A 403 30.96 14.61 27.96
C THR A 403 30.86 15.25 26.58
N ALA A 404 31.40 16.45 26.44
CA ALA A 404 31.51 17.16 25.18
C ALA A 404 32.94 17.65 24.98
N GLN A 405 33.46 17.49 23.76
CA GLN A 405 34.65 18.16 23.25
C GLN A 405 34.20 19.00 22.05
N LEU A 406 34.62 20.25 21.97
CA LEU A 406 34.21 21.14 20.88
C LEU A 406 35.30 22.13 20.52
N LYS A 407 35.33 22.49 19.24
CA LYS A 407 36.17 23.54 18.68
C LYS A 407 35.30 24.59 18.00
N ILE A 408 35.47 25.85 18.37
CA ILE A 408 34.84 27.00 17.71
C ILE A 408 35.89 27.95 17.14
N GLU A 409 35.54 28.62 16.05
CA GLU A 409 36.24 29.80 15.54
C GLU A 409 35.43 31.04 15.92
N PHE A 410 36.10 32.03 16.51
CA PHE A 410 35.53 33.34 16.82
C PHE A 410 36.50 34.44 16.38
N GLU A 411 36.03 35.36 15.53
CA GLU A 411 36.85 36.46 14.96
C GLU A 411 38.18 35.95 14.33
N GLY A 412 38.14 34.78 13.69
CA GLY A 412 39.29 34.15 13.01
C GLY A 412 40.29 33.45 13.94
N LYS A 413 39.97 33.27 15.23
CA LYS A 413 40.78 32.49 16.18
C LYS A 413 40.03 31.26 16.65
N GLU A 414 40.74 30.13 16.74
CA GLU A 414 40.19 28.87 17.23
C GLU A 414 40.28 28.72 18.75
N TYR A 415 39.25 28.14 19.33
CA TYR A 415 39.13 27.84 20.75
C TYR A 415 38.60 26.41 20.94
N GLU A 416 39.27 25.63 21.78
CA GLU A 416 38.88 24.25 22.11
C GLU A 416 38.48 24.13 23.58
N ALA A 417 37.39 23.41 23.86
CA ALA A 417 36.97 23.11 25.22
C ALA A 417 36.49 21.66 25.37
N GLN A 418 36.68 21.13 26.58
CA GLN A 418 36.12 19.87 27.03
C GLN A 418 35.35 20.10 28.32
N ALA A 419 34.16 19.51 28.41
CA ALA A 419 33.30 19.64 29.58
C ALA A 419 32.49 18.37 29.85
N VAL A 420 32.09 18.23 31.12
CA VAL A 420 31.20 17.18 31.62
C VAL A 420 29.89 17.84 32.05
N GLY A 421 28.76 17.25 31.69
CA GLY A 421 27.43 17.77 32.01
C GLY A 421 26.47 16.68 32.50
N ASP A 422 25.27 17.09 32.89
CA ASP A 422 24.20 16.17 33.32
C ASP A 422 23.42 15.59 32.12
N GLY A 423 23.61 16.18 30.94
CA GLY A 423 23.11 15.71 29.64
C GLY A 423 24.10 16.09 28.53
N GLN A 424 23.91 15.53 27.33
CA GLN A 424 24.75 15.84 26.15
C GLN A 424 24.77 17.34 25.84
N TYR A 425 23.58 17.96 25.78
CA TYR A 425 23.45 19.40 25.53
C TYR A 425 24.05 20.25 26.67
N ASP A 426 23.89 19.84 27.93
CA ASP A 426 24.50 20.55 29.08
C ASP A 426 26.04 20.50 29.02
N ALA A 427 26.61 19.34 28.68
CA ALA A 427 28.06 19.19 28.51
C ALA A 427 28.58 20.14 27.41
N PHE A 428 27.90 20.20 26.26
CA PHE A 428 28.23 21.13 25.19
C PHE A 428 28.14 22.59 25.65
N MET A 429 27.05 22.97 26.32
CA MET A 429 26.83 24.34 26.82
C MET A 429 27.85 24.76 27.86
N ARG A 430 28.33 23.85 28.71
CA ARG A 430 29.42 24.13 29.65
C ARG A 430 30.74 24.40 28.92
N GLY A 431 31.06 23.65 27.88
CA GLY A 431 32.24 23.90 27.04
C GLY A 431 32.17 25.25 26.33
N ILE A 432 31.04 25.58 25.72
CA ILE A 432 30.81 26.89 25.10
C ILE A 432 30.90 28.02 26.13
N ARG A 433 30.31 27.84 27.31
CA ARG A 433 30.34 28.82 28.39
C ARG A 433 31.76 29.04 28.92
N ASP A 434 32.58 27.99 29.00
CA ASP A 434 34.00 28.11 29.38
C ASP A 434 34.75 29.04 28.42
N ILE A 435 34.61 28.80 27.11
CA ILE A 435 35.25 29.62 26.09
C ILE A 435 34.80 31.08 26.20
N PHE A 436 33.50 31.34 26.22
CA PHE A 436 33.00 32.72 26.19
C PHE A 436 33.18 33.46 27.52
N LYS A 437 32.87 32.85 28.67
CA LYS A 437 32.99 33.54 29.97
C LYS A 437 34.42 33.61 30.47
N HIS A 438 35.15 32.50 30.45
CA HIS A 438 36.43 32.40 31.15
C HIS A 438 37.62 32.76 30.26
N ARG A 439 37.59 32.38 28.98
CA ARG A 439 38.72 32.65 28.07
C ARG A 439 38.58 33.95 27.31
N LEU A 440 37.37 34.27 26.84
CA LEU A 440 37.09 35.49 26.09
C LEU A 440 36.63 36.66 26.98
N GLY A 441 36.33 36.41 28.26
CA GLY A 441 35.87 37.44 29.19
C GLY A 441 34.54 38.10 28.81
N ARG A 442 33.70 37.40 28.03
CA ARG A 442 32.40 37.90 27.55
C ARG A 442 31.27 37.47 28.49
N LYS A 443 30.17 38.23 28.49
CA LYS A 443 28.94 37.81 29.17
C LYS A 443 28.39 36.55 28.46
N PHE A 444 27.44 35.83 29.08
CA PHE A 444 26.79 34.72 28.39
C PHE A 444 25.31 34.72 28.71
N PRO A 445 24.43 34.60 27.69
CA PRO A 445 22.99 34.68 27.91
C PRO A 445 22.47 33.55 28.78
N MET A 446 21.41 33.86 29.51
CA MET A 446 20.74 32.88 30.37
C MET A 446 19.70 32.13 29.56
N LEU A 447 19.77 30.80 29.54
CA LEU A 447 18.71 29.97 28.97
C LEU A 447 17.48 30.04 29.88
N THR A 448 16.35 30.49 29.35
CA THR A 448 15.08 30.63 30.09
C THR A 448 13.98 29.69 29.61
N GLY A 449 14.12 29.10 28.43
CA GLY A 449 13.18 28.11 27.93
C GLY A 449 13.82 27.21 26.88
N TYR A 450 13.41 25.95 26.86
CA TYR A 450 13.92 24.94 25.94
C TYR A 450 12.79 23.99 25.56
N TYR A 451 12.46 23.94 24.27
CA TYR A 451 11.43 23.08 23.73
C TYR A 451 11.99 22.30 22.55
N VAL A 452 11.64 21.03 22.48
CA VAL A 452 11.95 20.17 21.36
C VAL A 452 10.64 19.62 20.84
N THR A 453 10.41 19.77 19.55
CA THR A 453 9.19 19.32 18.87
C THR A 453 9.55 18.59 17.61
N ILE A 454 8.85 17.49 17.34
CA ILE A 454 8.86 16.82 16.04
C ILE A 454 7.57 17.19 15.28
N PRO A 455 7.61 17.19 13.94
CA PRO A 455 6.41 17.29 13.12
C PRO A 455 5.36 16.23 13.46
N PRO A 456 4.07 16.51 13.23
CA PRO A 456 3.00 15.51 13.33
C PRO A 456 3.33 14.27 12.48
N GLY A 457 2.95 13.08 12.96
CA GLY A 457 3.21 11.80 12.25
C GLY A 457 4.10 10.83 13.03
N GLY A 458 4.87 11.30 14.02
CA GLY A 458 5.45 10.45 15.08
C GLY A 458 6.50 9.45 14.64
N ARG A 459 7.18 9.66 13.50
CA ARG A 459 8.23 8.76 13.02
C ARG A 459 9.53 8.94 13.81
N THR A 460 10.25 7.86 14.05
CA THR A 460 11.53 7.88 14.80
C THR A 460 12.68 8.54 14.03
N ASP A 461 12.52 8.73 12.72
CA ASP A 461 13.45 9.40 11.82
C ASP A 461 13.00 10.82 11.43
N ALA A 462 11.98 11.37 12.09
CA ALA A 462 11.46 12.70 11.81
C ALA A 462 12.46 13.80 12.19
N PHE A 463 12.41 14.93 11.49
CA PHE A 463 13.17 16.10 11.87
C PHE A 463 12.77 16.62 13.25
N VAL A 464 13.74 17.15 13.96
CA VAL A 464 13.59 17.71 15.30
C VAL A 464 13.82 19.20 15.23
N GLN A 465 12.82 19.98 15.65
CA GLN A 465 12.98 21.41 15.87
C GLN A 465 13.27 21.68 17.35
N ALA A 466 14.48 22.17 17.63
CA ALA A 466 14.82 22.73 18.93
C ALA A 466 14.53 24.24 18.94
N VAL A 467 13.81 24.69 19.95
CA VAL A 467 13.46 26.10 20.17
C VAL A 467 13.99 26.51 21.54
N ILE A 468 14.94 27.43 21.55
CA ILE A 468 15.60 27.86 22.79
C ILE A 468 15.34 29.35 23.00
N THR A 469 14.93 29.69 24.22
CA THR A 469 14.66 31.05 24.67
C THR A 469 15.76 31.47 25.62
N TRP A 470 16.28 32.66 25.40
CA TRP A 470 17.42 33.23 26.09
C TRP A 470 17.06 34.61 26.63
N GLU A 471 17.59 34.96 27.79
CA GLU A 471 17.60 36.30 28.33
C GLU A 471 18.99 36.91 28.14
N TRP A 472 19.02 38.10 27.54
CA TRP A 472 20.23 38.85 27.27
C TRP A 472 19.97 40.35 27.43
N GLU A 473 20.58 40.95 28.45
CA GLU A 473 20.51 42.40 28.73
C GLU A 473 19.06 42.94 28.77
N GLY A 474 18.17 42.20 29.42
CA GLY A 474 16.76 42.56 29.55
C GLY A 474 15.89 42.26 28.31
N LYS A 475 16.47 41.67 27.26
CA LYS A 475 15.75 41.24 26.05
C LYS A 475 15.61 39.73 26.01
N THR A 476 14.45 39.29 25.54
CA THR A 476 14.21 37.87 25.24
C THR A 476 14.60 37.58 23.80
N ILE A 477 15.54 36.65 23.59
CA ILE A 477 15.97 36.17 22.29
C ILE A 477 15.46 34.73 22.13
N ARG A 478 14.86 34.40 20.99
CA ARG A 478 14.39 33.04 20.71
C ARG A 478 15.05 32.52 19.44
N THR A 479 15.79 31.43 19.55
CA THR A 479 16.45 30.78 18.41
C THR A 479 15.85 29.42 18.12
N ARG A 480 16.03 28.97 16.88
CA ARG A 480 15.49 27.70 16.39
C ARG A 480 16.54 26.96 15.58
N GLY A 481 16.66 25.66 15.78
CA GLY A 481 17.49 24.78 14.97
C GLY A 481 16.68 23.58 14.51
N LEU A 482 17.00 23.10 13.31
CA LEU A 482 16.37 21.94 12.69
C LEU A 482 17.47 20.95 12.30
N ASP A 483 17.32 19.71 12.76
CA ASP A 483 18.20 18.58 12.45
C ASP A 483 17.45 17.25 12.66
N ALA A 484 17.94 16.14 12.13
CA ALA A 484 17.42 14.82 12.44
C ALA A 484 17.78 14.39 13.87
N ASP A 485 18.89 14.90 14.43
CA ASP A 485 19.27 14.67 15.83
C ASP A 485 18.83 15.83 16.74
N GLN A 486 18.22 15.50 17.88
CA GLN A 486 17.71 16.47 18.84
C GLN A 486 18.81 17.35 19.49
N THR A 487 20.00 16.78 19.69
CA THR A 487 21.16 17.50 20.26
C THR A 487 21.73 18.43 19.22
N ASP A 488 21.87 17.97 17.97
CA ASP A 488 22.36 18.78 16.87
C ASP A 488 21.43 19.95 16.55
N ALA A 489 20.10 19.72 16.57
CA ALA A 489 19.10 20.77 16.44
C ALA A 489 19.30 21.86 17.53
N ALA A 490 19.57 21.45 18.77
CA ALA A 490 19.82 22.35 19.88
C ALA A 490 21.17 23.08 19.78
N ILE A 491 22.21 22.40 19.35
CA ILE A 491 23.54 22.98 19.08
C ILE A 491 23.40 24.06 18.00
N LYS A 492 22.71 23.77 16.89
CA LYS A 492 22.43 24.77 15.84
C LYS A 492 21.67 25.97 16.40
N ALA A 493 20.60 25.75 17.16
CA ALA A 493 19.86 26.84 17.80
C ALA A 493 20.76 27.70 18.71
N THR A 494 21.73 27.09 19.37
CA THR A 494 22.72 27.77 20.23
C THR A 494 23.71 28.59 19.41
N MET A 495 24.28 28.02 18.34
CA MET A 495 25.21 28.75 17.46
C MET A 495 24.54 29.98 16.83
N LYS A 496 23.26 29.87 16.46
CA LYS A 496 22.47 31.01 15.99
C LYS A 496 22.35 32.10 17.05
N MET A 497 22.15 31.73 18.32
CA MET A 497 22.10 32.70 19.41
C MET A 497 23.44 33.42 19.55
N LEU A 498 24.56 32.70 19.47
CA LEU A 498 25.89 33.30 19.59
C LEU A 498 26.14 34.32 18.47
N ASN A 499 25.78 33.99 17.23
CA ASN A 499 25.88 34.89 16.08
C ASN A 499 24.88 36.06 16.09
N MET A 500 23.81 35.99 16.88
CA MET A 500 22.91 37.13 17.09
C MET A 500 23.44 38.12 18.13
N ILE A 501 24.29 37.65 19.06
CA ILE A 501 24.81 38.44 20.17
C ILE A 501 26.20 39.02 19.85
N TYR A 502 27.04 38.27 19.15
CA TYR A 502 28.43 38.60 18.82
C TYR A 502 28.64 38.74 17.32
#